data_AF-A0A367LWT0-F1
#
_entry.id   AF-A0A367LWT0-F1
#
_cell.length_a   1.000
_cell.length_b   1.000
_cell.length_c   1.000
_cell.angle_alpha   90.00
_cell.angle_beta   90.00
_cell.angle_gamma   90.00
#
_symmetry.space_group_name_H-M   'P 1'
#
loop_
_entity.id
_entity.type
_entity.pdbx_description
1 polymer ?
#
loop_
_entity_poly.entity_id
_entity_poly.type
_entity_poly.pdbx_seq_one_letter_code
_entity_poly.pdbx_strand_id
1 'polypeptide(L)' 'PSAASLERLGFRQEGLLAQRWIVSGEVSDSALYGLLAEHWRNR' A
#
# COMPACT_ATOMS: atom_id res chain seq x y z
N PRO A 1 12.02 1.74 1.70
CA PRO A 1 10.64 1.89 2.24
C PRO A 1 9.69 0.86 1.61
N SER A 2 8.75 0.31 2.38
CA SER A 2 7.82 -0.74 1.94
C SER A 2 6.93 -0.31 0.76
N ALA A 3 6.44 0.92 0.75
CA ALA A 3 5.63 1.48 -0.34
C ALA A 3 6.32 1.43 -1.71
N ALA A 4 7.57 1.89 -1.78
CA ALA A 4 8.35 1.88 -3.02
C ALA A 4 8.58 0.46 -3.57
N SER A 5 8.69 -0.55 -2.68
CA SER A 5 8.78 -1.95 -3.11
C SER A 5 7.47 -2.43 -3.74
N LEU A 6 6.32 -2.06 -3.17
CA LEU A 6 5.00 -2.39 -3.73
C LEU A 6 4.80 -1.75 -5.11
N GLU A 7 5.15 -0.48 -5.26
CA GLU A 7 5.06 0.22 -6.55
C GLU A 7 5.95 -0.41 -7.63
N ARG A 8 7.18 -0.81 -7.27
CA ARG A 8 8.08 -1.55 -8.18
C ARG A 8 7.54 -2.94 -8.54
N LEU A 9 6.74 -3.54 -7.67
CA LEU A 9 6.01 -4.80 -7.93
C LEU A 9 4.70 -4.59 -8.70
N GLY A 10 4.35 -3.34 -9.03
CA GLY A 10 3.22 -3.00 -9.89
C GLY A 10 1.91 -2.79 -9.13
N PHE A 11 1.96 -2.83 -7.80
CA PHE A 11 0.84 -2.42 -6.98
C PHE A 11 0.60 -0.92 -7.13
N ARG A 12 -0.66 -0.50 -7.00
CA ARG A 12 -1.08 0.91 -7.03
C ARG A 12 -1.77 1.27 -5.74
N GLN A 13 -1.57 2.49 -5.26
CA GLN A 13 -2.29 2.97 -4.08
C GLN A 13 -3.75 3.25 -4.47
N GLU A 14 -4.67 2.60 -3.75
CA GLU A 14 -6.12 2.69 -3.99
C GLU A 14 -6.83 3.50 -2.89
N GLY A 15 -6.16 3.73 -1.76
CA GLY A 15 -6.71 4.52 -0.68
C GLY A 15 -5.70 4.87 0.41
N LEU A 16 -6.10 5.81 1.25
CA LEU A 16 -5.42 6.18 2.48
C LEU A 16 -6.45 6.22 3.61
N LEU A 17 -6.25 5.39 4.62
CA LEU A 17 -7.06 5.40 5.83
C LEU A 17 -6.33 6.24 6.87
N ALA A 18 -6.85 7.44 7.12
CA ALA A 18 -6.27 8.36 8.07
C ALA A 18 -6.41 7.82 9.51
N GLN A 19 -5.34 7.95 10.30
CA GLN A 19 -5.30 7.69 11.73
C GLN A 19 -5.85 6.32 12.15
N ARG A 20 -5.59 5.30 11.33
CA ARG A 20 -6.20 3.99 11.50
C ARG A 20 -5.59 3.20 12.68
N TRP A 21 -4.33 3.47 13.01
CA TRP A 21 -3.54 2.71 14.00
C TRP A 21 -2.75 3.60 14.93
N ILE A 22 -2.34 3.00 16.06
CA ILE A 22 -1.31 3.55 16.95
C ILE A 22 -0.12 2.60 16.90
N VAL A 23 1.02 3.08 16.41
CA VAL A 23 2.27 2.31 16.31
C VAL A 23 3.30 2.98 17.18
N SER A 24 3.84 2.27 18.16
CA SER A 24 4.82 2.82 19.11
C SER A 24 4.37 4.13 19.79
N GLY A 25 3.06 4.27 20.02
CA GLY A 25 2.46 5.47 20.63
C GLY A 25 2.16 6.60 19.64
N GLU A 26 2.50 6.47 18.36
CA GLU A 26 2.19 7.44 17.32
C GLU A 26 0.93 7.05 16.55
N VAL A 27 0.01 7.99 16.36
CA VAL A 27 -1.15 7.80 15.49
C VAL A 27 -0.69 7.82 14.04
N SER A 28 -0.98 6.76 13.29
CA SER A 28 -0.48 6.57 11.93
C SER A 28 -1.58 6.21 10.94
N ASP A 29 -1.35 6.58 9.69
CA ASP A 29 -2.22 6.27 8.56
C ASP A 29 -1.94 4.87 7.99
N SER A 30 -2.83 4.37 7.15
CA SER A 30 -2.62 3.16 6.36
C SER A 30 -2.92 3.40 4.89
N ALA A 31 -1.90 3.26 4.05
CA ALA A 31 -2.08 3.23 2.61
C ALA A 31 -2.51 1.83 2.17
N LEU A 32 -3.58 1.76 1.38
CA LEU A 32 -4.06 0.53 0.76
C LEU A 32 -3.49 0.43 -0.65
N TYR A 33 -2.90 -0.72 -0.97
CA TYR A 33 -2.31 -1.01 -2.27
C TYR A 33 -2.97 -2.24 -2.89
N GLY A 34 -3.37 -2.13 -4.16
CA GLY A 34 -3.96 -3.22 -4.93
C GLY A 34 -3.11 -3.60 -6.14
N LEU A 35 -3.20 -4.87 -6.54
CA LEU A 35 -2.63 -5.38 -7.79
C LEU A 35 -3.65 -6.31 -8.45
N LEU A 36 -4.07 -5.95 -9.66
CA LEU A 36 -4.96 -6.80 -10.45
C LEU A 36 -4.20 -8.04 -10.93
N ALA A 37 -4.86 -9.20 -10.87
CA ALA A 37 -4.29 -10.46 -11.34
C ALA A 37 -3.91 -10.45 -12.83
N GLU A 38 -4.59 -9.66 -13.66
CA GLU A 38 -4.19 -9.45 -15.07
C GLU A 38 -2.86 -8.70 -15.21
N HIS A 39 -2.64 -7.65 -14.39
CA HIS A 39 -1.39 -6.89 -14.40
C HIS A 39 -0.22 -7.73 -13.88
N TRP A 40 -0.48 -8.67 -12.97
CA TRP A 40 0.54 -9.62 -12.53
C TRP A 40 0.90 -10.64 -13.61
N ARG A 41 -0.10 -11.15 -14.34
CA ARG A 41 0.13 -12.12 -15.42
C ARG A 41 0.82 -11.52 -16.65
N ASN A 42 0.65 -10.21 -16.87
CA ASN A 42 1.25 -9.47 -17.99
C ASN A 42 2.60 -8.83 -17.63
N ARG A 43 3.27 -9.27 -16.56
CA ARG A 43 4.58 -8.78 -16.13
C ARG A 43 5.74 -9.60 -16.69
#